data_AF-A0A1Y1RR15-F1
#
_entry.id   AF-A0A1Y1RR15-F1
#
_cell.length_a   1.000
_cell.length_b   1.000
_cell.length_c   1.000
_cell.angle_alpha   90.00
_cell.angle_beta   90.00
_cell.angle_gamma   90.00
#
_symmetry.space_group_name_H-M   'P 1'
#
loop_
_entity.id
_entity.type
_entity.pdbx_description
1 polymer ?
#
loop_
_entity_poly.entity_id
_entity_poly.type
_entity_poly.pdbx_seq_one_letter_code
_entity_poly.pdbx_strand_id
1 'polypeptide(L)'
;MATTLNTVALSNLGKHRVRFALTSLGIALSAFFLTAVLLLNASLSATLRAGSESNYSKADFVVSSTGRFNADFSLSQTVTPNIVQALEGVAAVDQVWARTTIYTHMAVEREEGVWARSYQARSDLPGSAEMFPLDIAEGTYPQSAQQVVIPSTLAEEYRLSVGETIELADLDRVVKD
;
A
#
# COMPACT_ATOMS: atom_id res chain seq x y z
N MET A 1 40.54 -32.60 34.23
CA MET A 1 40.46 -33.15 32.85
C MET A 1 39.83 -32.19 31.83
N ALA A 2 38.93 -31.26 32.20
CA ALA A 2 38.37 -30.27 31.28
C ALA A 2 39.41 -29.23 30.77
N THR A 3 40.34 -28.82 31.62
CA THR A 3 41.36 -27.80 31.32
C THR A 3 42.35 -28.25 30.26
N THR A 4 42.78 -29.52 30.31
CA THR A 4 43.75 -30.11 29.36
C THR A 4 43.20 -30.22 27.94
N LEU A 5 41.90 -30.53 27.79
CA LEU A 5 41.25 -30.59 26.48
C LEU A 5 41.11 -29.20 25.85
N ASN A 6 40.76 -28.19 26.66
CA ASN A 6 40.62 -26.82 26.18
C ASN A 6 41.97 -26.23 25.72
N THR A 7 43.06 -26.52 26.45
CA THR A 7 44.42 -26.10 26.08
C THR A 7 44.90 -26.75 24.77
N VAL A 8 44.61 -28.03 24.54
CA VAL A 8 44.98 -28.73 23.30
C VAL A 8 44.14 -28.22 22.11
N ALA A 9 42.85 -27.96 22.32
CA ALA A 9 41.97 -27.36 21.31
C ALA A 9 42.45 -25.97 20.88
N LEU A 10 42.79 -25.10 21.84
CA LEU A 10 43.35 -23.75 21.60
C LEU A 10 44.72 -23.79 20.93
N SER A 11 45.56 -24.77 21.26
CA SER A 11 46.88 -24.96 20.61
C SER A 11 46.74 -25.36 19.13
N ASN A 12 45.78 -26.23 18.80
CA ASN A 12 45.50 -26.62 17.42
C ASN A 12 44.90 -25.47 16.58
N LEU A 13 44.07 -24.61 17.18
CA LEU A 13 43.60 -23.36 16.57
C LEU A 13 44.76 -22.44 16.17
N GLY A 14 45.77 -22.33 17.04
CA GLY A 14 46.99 -21.55 16.79
C GLY A 14 47.93 -22.13 15.72
N LYS A 15 47.85 -23.43 15.40
CA LYS A 15 48.71 -24.12 14.43
C LYS A 15 48.19 -24.07 12.99
N HIS A 16 46.88 -23.96 12.81
CA HIS A 16 46.23 -23.83 11.49
C HIS A 16 45.43 -22.53 11.35
N ARG A 17 46.04 -21.40 11.74
CA ARG A 17 45.39 -20.07 11.83
C ARG A 17 44.62 -19.67 10.57
N VAL A 18 45.18 -19.93 9.39
CA VAL A 18 44.56 -19.61 8.09
C VAL A 18 43.29 -20.43 7.85
N ARG A 19 43.31 -21.74 8.16
CA ARG A 19 42.14 -22.61 7.96
C ARG A 19 40.98 -22.18 8.85
N PHE A 20 41.26 -21.90 10.12
CA PHE A 20 40.23 -21.47 11.06
C PHE A 20 39.69 -20.07 10.75
N ALA A 21 40.54 -19.14 10.30
CA ALA A 21 40.10 -17.81 9.85
C ALA A 21 39.16 -17.90 8.64
N LEU A 22 39.47 -18.74 7.65
CA LEU A 22 38.62 -18.96 6.47
C LEU A 22 37.28 -19.60 6.85
N THR A 23 37.28 -20.60 7.74
CA THR A 23 36.04 -21.22 8.22
C THR A 23 35.17 -20.25 9.02
N SER A 24 35.76 -19.45 9.93
CA SER A 24 35.01 -18.43 10.68
C SER A 24 34.44 -17.35 9.77
N LEU A 25 35.19 -16.95 8.74
CA LEU A 25 34.71 -15.98 7.76
C LEU A 25 33.53 -16.54 6.96
N GLY A 26 33.59 -17.80 6.53
CA GLY A 26 32.47 -18.46 5.85
C GLY A 26 31.22 -18.55 6.72
N ILE A 27 31.39 -18.88 8.01
CA ILE A 27 30.27 -18.91 8.97
C ILE A 27 29.70 -17.51 9.18
N ALA A 28 30.55 -16.50 9.35
CA ALA A 28 30.12 -15.11 9.55
C ALA A 28 29.38 -14.56 8.31
N LEU A 29 29.87 -14.84 7.11
CA LEU A 29 29.20 -14.48 5.84
C LEU A 29 27.84 -15.15 5.73
N SER A 30 27.74 -16.44 6.06
CA SER A 30 26.48 -17.17 6.02
C SER A 30 25.47 -16.60 7.01
N ALA A 31 25.90 -16.31 8.25
CA ALA A 31 25.06 -15.71 9.27
C ALA A 31 24.61 -14.29 8.87
N PHE A 32 25.52 -13.47 8.34
CA PHE A 32 25.20 -12.14 7.82
C PHE A 32 24.12 -12.19 6.74
N PHE A 33 24.28 -13.08 5.76
CA PHE A 33 23.31 -13.22 4.67
C PHE A 33 21.95 -13.70 5.19
N LEU A 34 21.94 -14.66 6.12
CA LEU A 34 20.71 -15.12 6.77
C LEU A 34 20.00 -13.98 7.51
N THR A 35 20.73 -13.18 8.28
CA THR A 35 20.18 -12.01 8.99
C THR A 35 19.68 -10.95 8.02
N ALA A 36 20.42 -10.67 6.94
CA ALA A 36 20.01 -9.71 5.93
C ALA A 36 18.70 -10.12 5.24
N VAL A 37 18.55 -11.40 4.89
CA VAL A 37 17.32 -11.93 4.30
C VAL A 37 16.15 -11.88 5.30
N LEU A 38 16.39 -12.24 6.56
CA LEU A 38 15.36 -12.15 7.61
C LEU A 38 14.92 -10.70 7.83
N LEU A 39 15.86 -9.75 7.85
CA LEU A 39 15.57 -8.33 8.01
C LEU A 39 14.81 -7.79 6.79
N LEU A 40 15.21 -8.18 5.58
CA LEU A 40 14.51 -7.82 4.35
C LEU A 40 13.07 -8.37 4.35
N ASN A 41 12.89 -9.64 4.72
CA ASN A 41 11.56 -10.25 4.81
C ASN A 41 10.69 -9.60 5.90
N ALA A 42 11.28 -9.27 7.04
CA ALA A 42 10.59 -8.55 8.11
C ALA A 42 10.17 -7.14 7.64
N SER A 43 11.06 -6.41 6.98
CA SER A 43 10.77 -5.10 6.41
C SER A 43 9.66 -5.18 5.36
N LEU A 44 9.75 -6.13 4.42
CA LEU A 44 8.74 -6.29 3.38
C LEU A 44 7.37 -6.63 3.98
N SER A 45 7.35 -7.55 4.96
CA SER A 45 6.13 -7.92 5.67
C SER A 45 5.53 -6.72 6.42
N ALA A 46 6.38 -5.90 7.06
CA ALA A 46 5.94 -4.68 7.74
C ALA A 46 5.35 -3.67 6.76
N THR A 47 5.99 -3.44 5.61
CA THR A 47 5.49 -2.55 4.56
C THR A 47 4.14 -3.04 4.01
N LEU A 48 3.98 -4.35 3.76
CA LEU A 48 2.73 -4.92 3.25
C LEU A 48 1.57 -4.81 4.26
N ARG A 49 1.86 -5.04 5.55
CA ARG A 49 0.87 -4.89 6.63
C ARG A 49 0.47 -3.43 6.82
N ALA A 50 1.44 -2.52 6.87
CA ALA A 50 1.18 -1.09 6.97
C ALA A 50 0.34 -0.56 5.80
N GLY A 51 0.56 -1.08 4.58
CA GLY A 51 -0.24 -0.71 3.41
C GLY A 51 -1.69 -1.23 3.45
N SER A 52 -1.97 -2.35 4.12
CA SER A 52 -3.31 -2.94 4.13
C SER A 52 -4.16 -2.50 5.32
N GLU A 53 -3.54 -2.36 6.51
CA GLU A 53 -4.23 -1.97 7.74
C GLU A 53 -4.55 -0.47 7.77
N SER A 54 -3.71 0.37 7.15
CA SER A 54 -3.95 1.82 7.11
C SER A 54 -5.24 2.17 6.37
N ASN A 55 -5.53 1.51 5.25
CA ASN A 55 -6.69 1.83 4.40
C ASN A 55 -8.07 1.56 5.03
N TYR A 56 -8.13 0.78 6.11
CA TYR A 56 -9.38 0.44 6.80
C TYR A 56 -9.30 0.67 8.31
N SER A 57 -8.29 1.40 8.79
CA SER A 57 -8.01 1.58 10.22
C SER A 57 -9.17 2.24 11.01
N LYS A 58 -10.02 3.00 10.32
CA LYS A 58 -11.21 3.66 10.86
C LYS A 58 -12.52 2.86 10.67
N ALA A 59 -12.46 1.69 10.05
CA ALA A 59 -13.64 0.87 9.78
C ALA A 59 -13.73 -0.30 10.77
N ASP A 60 -14.84 -0.39 11.50
CA ASP A 60 -15.13 -1.55 12.34
C ASP A 60 -15.54 -2.78 11.51
N PHE A 61 -16.22 -2.54 10.38
CA PHE A 61 -16.69 -3.58 9.48
C PHE A 61 -16.43 -3.19 8.03
N VAL A 62 -15.92 -4.15 7.24
CA VAL A 62 -15.74 -4.01 5.79
C VAL A 62 -16.62 -5.02 5.09
N VAL A 63 -17.57 -4.53 4.29
CA VAL A 63 -18.42 -5.36 3.45
C VAL A 63 -17.90 -5.33 2.02
N SER A 64 -17.35 -6.46 1.57
CA SER A 64 -16.93 -6.63 0.18
C SER A 64 -17.97 -7.42 -0.60
N SER A 65 -18.22 -7.02 -1.85
CA SER A 65 -18.97 -7.89 -2.76
C SER A 65 -18.19 -9.17 -3.07
N THR A 66 -18.87 -10.31 -3.11
CA THR A 66 -18.31 -11.60 -3.54
C THR A 66 -18.38 -11.80 -5.06
N GLY A 67 -18.76 -10.76 -5.80
CA GLY A 67 -18.88 -10.77 -7.25
C GLY A 67 -17.60 -11.26 -7.93
N ARG A 68 -17.76 -12.22 -8.83
CA ARG A 68 -16.71 -12.60 -9.79
C ARG A 68 -16.74 -11.66 -10.97
N PHE A 69 -15.57 -11.38 -11.54
CA PHE A 69 -15.48 -10.79 -12.86
C PHE A 69 -16.09 -11.74 -13.88
N ASN A 70 -17.05 -11.23 -14.64
CA ASN A 70 -17.60 -11.87 -15.82
C ASN A 70 -16.58 -11.77 -16.98
N ALA A 71 -16.82 -12.52 -18.05
CA ALA A 71 -15.95 -12.52 -19.24
C ALA A 71 -15.88 -11.15 -19.95
N ASP A 72 -16.85 -10.28 -19.70
CA ASP A 72 -16.91 -8.89 -20.18
C ASP A 72 -16.31 -7.88 -19.17
N PHE A 73 -15.60 -8.37 -18.15
CA PHE A 73 -15.02 -7.57 -17.06
C PHE A 73 -16.05 -6.82 -16.18
N SER A 74 -17.35 -7.12 -16.32
CA SER A 74 -18.35 -6.64 -15.36
C SER A 74 -18.29 -7.45 -14.05
N LEU A 75 -18.67 -6.84 -12.92
CA LEU A 75 -18.80 -7.56 -11.65
C LEU A 75 -20.21 -8.17 -11.56
N SER A 76 -20.27 -9.50 -11.38
CA SER A 76 -21.53 -10.26 -11.26
C SER A 76 -22.36 -9.87 -10.03
N GLN A 77 -21.72 -9.34 -8.99
CA GLN A 77 -22.37 -8.69 -7.86
C GLN A 77 -21.59 -7.43 -7.53
N THR A 78 -22.29 -6.35 -7.23
CA THR A 78 -21.70 -5.11 -6.72
C THR A 78 -22.49 -4.65 -5.50
N VAL A 79 -21.88 -3.82 -4.66
CA VAL A 79 -22.60 -3.14 -3.59
C VAL A 79 -23.51 -2.11 -4.27
N THR A 80 -24.83 -2.32 -4.18
CA THR A 80 -25.81 -1.41 -4.75
C THR A 80 -26.17 -0.31 -3.75
N PRO A 81 -26.67 0.86 -4.21
CA PRO A 81 -27.13 1.92 -3.32
C PRO A 81 -28.17 1.44 -2.29
N ASN A 82 -29.02 0.48 -2.66
CA ASN A 82 -30.01 -0.10 -1.74
C ASN A 82 -29.36 -0.85 -0.57
N ILE A 83 -28.23 -1.53 -0.79
CA ILE A 83 -27.49 -2.22 0.28
C ILE A 83 -26.88 -1.18 1.22
N VAL A 84 -26.32 -0.10 0.68
CA VAL A 84 -25.77 1.02 1.48
C VAL A 84 -26.87 1.62 2.36
N GLN A 85 -28.02 1.94 1.78
CA GLN A 85 -29.15 2.51 2.51
C GLN A 85 -29.72 1.54 3.57
N ALA A 86 -29.73 0.24 3.29
CA ALA A 86 -30.14 -0.75 4.28
C ALA A 86 -29.18 -0.83 5.46
N LEU A 87 -27.87 -0.67 5.23
CA LEU A 87 -26.85 -0.64 6.29
C LEU A 87 -26.94 0.65 7.13
N GLU A 88 -27.17 1.79 6.49
CA GLU A 88 -27.43 3.07 7.19
C GLU A 88 -28.67 3.01 8.09
N GLY A 89 -29.66 2.17 7.75
CA GLY A 89 -30.86 1.96 8.56
C GLY A 89 -30.68 1.05 9.78
N VAL A 90 -29.52 0.42 9.96
CA VAL A 90 -29.26 -0.45 11.11
C VAL A 90 -28.91 0.42 12.33
N ALA A 91 -29.68 0.30 13.41
CA ALA A 91 -29.51 1.14 14.61
C ALA A 91 -28.11 1.09 15.27
N ALA A 92 -27.32 0.05 14.99
CA ALA A 92 -25.95 -0.10 15.49
C ALA A 92 -24.87 0.48 14.55
N VAL A 93 -25.27 1.00 13.38
CA VAL A 93 -24.37 1.58 12.37
C VAL A 93 -24.45 3.10 12.49
N ASP A 94 -23.32 3.73 12.80
CA ASP A 94 -23.23 5.20 12.91
C ASP A 94 -23.05 5.86 11.53
N GLN A 95 -22.09 5.36 10.74
CA GLN A 95 -21.77 5.90 9.41
C GLN A 95 -21.42 4.78 8.43
N VAL A 96 -21.75 4.98 7.15
CA VAL A 96 -21.45 4.04 6.06
C VAL A 96 -20.68 4.78 4.97
N TRP A 97 -19.61 4.16 4.46
CA TRP A 97 -18.87 4.66 3.31
C TRP A 97 -18.88 3.62 2.19
N ALA A 98 -19.58 3.95 1.10
CA ALA A 98 -19.56 3.16 -0.12
C ALA A 98 -18.34 3.54 -0.97
N ARG A 99 -17.31 2.69 -0.98
CA ARG A 99 -16.10 2.92 -1.75
C ARG A 99 -16.21 2.27 -3.13
N THR A 100 -16.46 3.07 -4.17
CA THR A 100 -16.29 2.63 -5.56
C THR A 100 -14.87 2.97 -6.01
N THR A 101 -14.23 2.08 -6.77
CA THR A 101 -12.93 2.38 -7.41
C THR A 101 -13.06 2.18 -8.92
N ILE A 102 -12.60 3.17 -9.67
CA ILE A 102 -12.54 3.16 -11.13
C ILE A 102 -11.12 3.46 -11.59
N TYR A 103 -10.78 3.00 -12.79
CA TYR A 103 -9.50 3.35 -13.41
C TYR A 103 -9.68 4.60 -14.29
N THR A 104 -8.71 5.50 -14.23
CA THR A 104 -8.76 6.79 -14.92
C THR A 104 -7.39 7.12 -15.50
N HIS A 105 -7.38 7.87 -16.58
CA HIS A 105 -6.21 8.53 -17.11
C HIS A 105 -6.06 9.89 -16.45
N MET A 106 -4.93 10.09 -15.76
CA MET A 106 -4.51 11.41 -15.31
C MET A 106 -3.60 12.04 -16.35
N ALA A 107 -3.87 13.29 -16.72
CA ALA A 107 -3.00 14.12 -17.53
C ALA A 107 -2.70 15.43 -16.81
N VAL A 108 -1.42 15.80 -16.78
CA VAL A 108 -0.93 17.02 -16.16
C VAL A 108 -0.11 17.77 -17.19
N GLU A 109 -0.48 19.01 -17.47
CA GLU A 109 0.30 19.89 -18.33
C GLU A 109 1.58 20.34 -17.59
N ARG A 110 2.71 20.33 -18.28
CA ARG A 110 4.03 20.69 -17.72
C ARG A 110 4.57 21.97 -18.27
N GLU A 111 4.54 22.04 -19.58
CA GLU A 111 4.95 23.16 -20.42
C GLU A 111 3.90 23.24 -21.52
N GLU A 112 3.79 24.38 -22.18
CA GLU A 112 2.76 24.61 -23.20
C GLU A 112 2.72 23.47 -24.24
N GLY A 113 1.65 22.67 -24.21
CA GLY A 113 1.47 21.53 -25.11
C GLY A 113 2.19 20.22 -24.72
N VAL A 114 2.95 20.18 -23.61
CA VAL A 114 3.63 18.99 -23.09
C VAL A 114 2.87 18.41 -21.90
N TRP A 115 2.38 17.18 -22.07
CA TRP A 115 1.53 16.50 -21.10
C TRP A 115 2.21 15.27 -20.51
N ALA A 116 2.27 15.18 -19.18
CA ALA A 116 2.59 13.95 -18.47
C ALA A 116 1.30 13.16 -18.24
N ARG A 117 1.25 11.89 -18.68
CA ARG A 117 0.06 11.04 -18.56
C ARG A 117 0.36 9.79 -17.75
N SER A 118 -0.58 9.38 -16.90
CA SER A 118 -0.51 8.12 -16.17
C SER A 118 -1.87 7.47 -15.96
N TYR A 119 -1.84 6.16 -15.73
CA TYR A 119 -3.00 5.39 -15.32
C TYR A 119 -3.10 5.42 -13.80
N GLN A 120 -4.26 5.81 -13.28
CA GLN A 120 -4.51 5.92 -11.85
C GLN A 120 -5.81 5.19 -11.48
N ALA A 121 -5.87 4.69 -10.25
CA ALA A 121 -7.13 4.26 -9.66
C ALA A 121 -7.71 5.42 -8.84
N ARG A 122 -8.96 5.79 -9.12
CA ARG A 122 -9.71 6.81 -8.38
C ARG A 122 -10.77 6.12 -7.55
N SER A 123 -10.87 6.49 -6.28
CA SER A 123 -11.90 6.00 -5.39
C SER A 123 -12.73 7.14 -4.82
N ASP A 124 -13.98 6.85 -4.49
CA ASP A 124 -14.83 7.77 -3.75
C ASP A 124 -14.29 7.98 -2.34
N LEU A 125 -14.29 9.22 -1.89
CA LEU A 125 -13.95 9.61 -0.53
C LEU A 125 -15.17 9.45 0.39
N PRO A 126 -14.98 9.19 1.70
CA PRO A 126 -16.10 9.20 2.63
C PRO A 126 -16.76 10.60 2.71
N GLY A 127 -17.99 10.66 3.21
CA GLY A 127 -18.69 11.94 3.33
C GLY A 127 -18.06 12.90 4.36
N SER A 128 -17.23 12.38 5.27
CA SER A 128 -16.59 13.13 6.34
C SER A 128 -15.09 12.83 6.41
N ALA A 129 -14.31 13.84 6.80
CA ALA A 129 -12.87 13.71 6.98
C ALA A 129 -12.52 12.75 8.14
N GLU A 130 -13.38 12.63 9.15
CA GLU A 130 -13.16 11.77 10.32
C GLU A 130 -13.16 10.27 9.98
N MET A 131 -13.94 9.90 8.96
CA MET A 131 -13.97 8.54 8.42
C MET A 131 -12.81 8.24 7.48
N PHE A 132 -12.09 9.26 7.01
CA PHE A 132 -10.97 9.05 6.11
C PHE A 132 -9.79 8.47 6.90
N PRO A 133 -9.24 7.31 6.50
CA PRO A 133 -8.31 6.58 7.34
C PRO A 133 -6.85 7.04 7.16
N LEU A 134 -6.61 8.06 6.34
CA LEU A 134 -5.30 8.62 6.06
C LEU A 134 -5.26 10.09 6.47
N ASP A 135 -4.09 10.53 6.93
CA ASP A 135 -3.86 11.94 7.26
C ASP A 135 -3.64 12.76 5.98
N ILE A 136 -4.22 13.97 5.94
CA ILE A 136 -3.95 14.94 4.87
C ILE A 136 -2.66 15.67 5.21
N ALA A 137 -1.61 15.44 4.43
CA ALA A 137 -0.31 16.08 4.62
C ALA A 137 -0.33 17.57 4.28
N GLU A 138 -1.04 17.95 3.22
CA GLU A 138 -1.14 19.33 2.74
C GLU A 138 -2.55 19.61 2.20
N GLY A 139 -3.04 20.83 2.40
CA GLY A 139 -4.36 21.26 1.95
C GLY A 139 -5.49 20.89 2.91
N THR A 140 -6.69 20.70 2.37
CA THR A 140 -7.90 20.40 3.14
C THR A 140 -8.67 19.26 2.51
N TYR A 141 -9.51 18.59 3.31
CA TYR A 141 -10.42 17.59 2.80
C TYR A 141 -11.30 18.18 1.68
N PRO A 142 -11.47 17.48 0.54
CA PRO A 142 -12.28 17.97 -0.57
C PRO A 142 -13.67 18.43 -0.14
N GLN A 143 -14.04 19.63 -0.57
CA GLN A 143 -15.33 20.27 -0.28
C GLN A 143 -16.30 20.17 -1.47
N SER A 144 -15.82 19.73 -2.65
CA SER A 144 -16.64 19.57 -3.86
C SER A 144 -16.20 18.37 -4.69
N ALA A 145 -17.07 17.95 -5.61
CA ALA A 145 -16.82 16.82 -6.51
C ALA A 145 -15.70 17.07 -7.55
N GLN A 146 -15.20 18.31 -7.67
CA GLN A 146 -14.09 18.68 -8.56
C GLN A 146 -12.74 18.69 -7.85
N GLN A 147 -12.72 18.39 -6.55
CA GLN A 147 -11.51 18.31 -5.75
C GLN A 147 -11.15 16.85 -5.49
N VAL A 148 -9.85 16.56 -5.46
CA VAL A 148 -9.32 15.20 -5.29
C VAL A 148 -8.18 15.23 -4.29
N VAL A 149 -8.05 14.15 -3.52
CA VAL A 149 -6.85 13.89 -2.70
C VAL A 149 -5.92 13.00 -3.50
N ILE A 150 -4.65 13.40 -3.59
CA ILE A 150 -3.60 12.70 -4.32
C ILE A 150 -2.58 12.17 -3.32
N PRO A 151 -2.09 10.92 -3.45
CA PRO A 151 -1.00 10.41 -2.61
C PRO A 151 0.25 11.31 -2.73
N SER A 152 0.93 11.59 -1.61
CA SER A 152 2.11 12.47 -1.59
C SER A 152 3.19 12.02 -2.57
N THR A 153 3.41 10.72 -2.71
CA THR A 153 4.38 10.16 -3.66
C THR A 153 4.04 10.50 -5.11
N LEU A 154 2.75 10.49 -5.47
CA LEU A 154 2.30 10.83 -6.81
C LEU A 154 2.37 12.34 -7.01
N ALA A 155 2.02 13.13 -6.00
CA ALA A 155 2.19 14.58 -6.04
C ALA A 155 3.67 14.97 -6.24
N GLU A 156 4.61 14.34 -5.53
CA GLU A 156 6.05 14.58 -5.69
C GLU A 156 6.57 14.17 -7.08
N GLU A 157 6.24 12.97 -7.56
CA GLU A 157 6.62 12.48 -8.89
C GLU A 157 6.13 13.42 -9.99
N TYR A 158 4.89 13.89 -9.83
CA TYR A 158 4.26 14.81 -10.75
C TYR A 158 4.45 16.27 -10.32
N ARG A 159 5.35 16.60 -9.38
CA ARG A 159 5.59 17.97 -8.90
C ARG A 159 4.32 18.82 -8.72
N LEU A 160 3.25 18.18 -8.25
CA LEU A 160 1.94 18.78 -8.08
C LEU A 160 1.88 19.56 -6.78
N SER A 161 1.19 20.69 -6.80
CA SER A 161 0.90 21.50 -5.62
C SER A 161 -0.60 21.63 -5.39
N VAL A 162 -1.00 21.86 -4.13
CA VAL A 162 -2.41 22.09 -3.80
C VAL A 162 -2.93 23.32 -4.55
N GLY A 163 -4.07 23.17 -5.24
CA GLY A 163 -4.69 24.22 -6.04
C GLY A 163 -4.40 24.13 -7.54
N GLU A 164 -3.50 23.24 -7.97
CA GLU A 164 -3.32 22.94 -9.39
C GLU A 164 -4.49 22.14 -9.97
N THR A 165 -4.67 22.26 -11.29
CA THR A 165 -5.69 21.52 -12.02
C THR A 165 -5.05 20.36 -12.77
N ILE A 166 -5.71 19.20 -12.72
CA ILE A 166 -5.34 18.01 -13.47
C ILE A 166 -6.54 17.57 -14.32
N GLU A 167 -6.26 16.95 -15.46
CA GLU A 167 -7.28 16.31 -16.27
C GLU A 167 -7.41 14.85 -15.86
N LEU A 168 -8.64 14.43 -15.58
CA LEU A 168 -9.00 13.05 -15.31
C LEU A 168 -9.99 12.58 -16.36
N ALA A 169 -9.64 11.52 -17.08
CA ALA A 169 -10.52 10.88 -18.05
C ALA A 169 -10.74 9.42 -17.62
N ASP A 170 -11.96 9.12 -17.16
CA ASP A 170 -12.31 7.76 -16.75
C ASP A 170 -12.08 6.80 -17.94
N LEU A 171 -11.42 5.67 -17.65
CA LEU A 171 -11.31 4.60 -18.62
C LEU A 171 -12.71 4.02 -18.79
N ASP A 172 -13.24 4.09 -20.02
CA ASP A 172 -14.63 3.79 -20.35
C ASP A 172 -15.22 2.69 -19.46
N ARG A 173 -16.30 3.06 -18.74
CA ARG A 173 -17.20 2.09 -18.11
C ARG A 173 -17.61 1.11 -19.20
N VAL A 174 -17.13 -0.12 -19.15
CA VAL A 174 -17.88 -1.25 -19.74
C VAL A 174 -19.09 -1.50 -18.84
N VAL A 175 -20.02 -0.54 -18.83
CA VAL A 175 -21.40 -0.75 -18.41
C VAL A 175 -22.19 -0.44 -19.66
N LYS A 176 -22.41 -1.49 -20.48
CA LYS A 176 -23.51 -1.47 -21.43
C LYS A 176 -24.80 -1.52 -20.63
N ASP A 177 -25.72 -0.62 -20.97
CA ASP A 177 -27.12 -0.63 -20.54
C ASP A 177 -27.79 -2.02 -20.67
#